data_AF-A0A6I1H370-F1
#
_entry.id   AF-A0A6I1H370-F1
#
_cell.length_a   1.000
_cell.length_b   1.000
_cell.length_c   1.000
_cell.angle_alpha   90.00
_cell.angle_beta   90.00
_cell.angle_gamma   90.00
#
_symmetry.space_group_name_H-M   'P 1'
#
loop_
_entity.id
_entity.type
_entity.pdbx_description
1 polymer ?
#
loop_
_entity_poly.entity_id
_entity_poly.type
_entity_poly.pdbx_seq_one_letter_code
_entity_poly.pdbx_strand_id
1 'polypeptide(L)'
;MKGIHPMARLKEIRVVETPLSYSNQRTWSFHPSAHHVRQLLLHFLPPDFVLDGSALLSVIFGEKPAGEAQCSQVLGCTSYYVEDFDIGAYMACSPSEQQERMLLELTAVLLRLARDADAGAVNQAARCVRDGAFALRIPVRKLWRSSPDKHYRVEVYRCLGPAIGEVWQAHLFDKAGKPLAVDGITSTPGYLDRTSHFSKSRWDGALFQIVHTAMNSVVYSLDAARCDT
;
A
#
# COMPACT_ATOMS: atom_id res chain seq x y z
N MET A 1 11.31 37.80 1.39
CA MET A 1 10.26 37.07 2.15
C MET A 1 10.44 35.58 1.88
N LYS A 2 10.90 34.79 2.86
CA LYS A 2 10.93 33.33 2.75
C LYS A 2 9.49 32.84 2.91
N GLY A 3 8.84 32.48 1.81
CA GLY A 3 7.55 31.80 1.85
C GLY A 3 7.75 30.47 2.58
N ILE A 4 7.05 30.30 3.69
CA ILE A 4 6.94 28.99 4.35
C ILE A 4 6.05 28.16 3.41
N HIS A 5 6.67 27.45 2.48
CA HIS A 5 5.96 26.44 1.71
C HIS A 5 5.50 25.36 2.71
N PRO A 6 4.19 25.07 2.80
CA PRO A 6 3.73 23.98 3.65
C PRO A 6 4.40 22.71 3.16
N MET A 7 5.21 22.07 4.02
CA MET A 7 5.90 20.85 3.67
C MET A 7 4.86 19.74 3.47
N ALA A 8 4.87 19.08 2.31
CA ALA A 8 3.93 18.01 2.04
C ALA A 8 4.31 16.76 2.83
N ARG A 9 3.29 16.08 3.35
CA ARG A 9 3.44 14.77 3.99
C ARG A 9 3.60 13.70 2.91
N LEU A 10 4.44 12.72 3.16
CA LEU A 10 4.60 11.58 2.25
C LEU A 10 3.28 10.77 2.22
N LYS A 11 2.74 10.57 1.02
CA LYS A 11 1.47 9.86 0.79
C LYS A 11 1.63 8.64 -0.08
N GLU A 12 2.71 8.55 -0.85
CA GLU A 12 2.91 7.48 -1.81
C GLU A 12 4.40 7.20 -1.99
N ILE A 13 4.74 5.91 -2.02
CA ILE A 13 6.03 5.40 -2.47
C ILE A 13 5.75 4.59 -3.74
N ARG A 14 6.42 4.94 -4.84
CA ARG A 14 6.42 4.19 -6.09
C ARG A 14 7.74 3.45 -6.24
N VAL A 15 7.64 2.24 -6.75
CA VAL A 15 8.78 1.41 -7.14
C VAL A 15 8.65 1.27 -8.65
N VAL A 16 9.66 1.72 -9.36
CA VAL A 16 9.67 1.86 -10.82
C VAL A 16 11.00 1.35 -11.35
N GLU A 17 11.00 0.84 -12.56
CA GLU A 17 12.19 0.43 -13.30
C GLU A 17 12.62 1.51 -14.28
N THR A 18 13.93 1.66 -14.53
CA THR A 18 14.36 2.57 -15.61
C THR A 18 14.01 2.00 -16.98
N PRO A 19 13.64 2.85 -17.95
CA PRO A 19 13.36 2.40 -19.31
C PRO A 19 14.62 1.95 -20.07
N LEU A 20 15.82 2.32 -19.60
CA LEU A 20 17.09 2.06 -20.29
C LEU A 20 17.58 0.62 -20.09
N SER A 21 17.31 0.02 -18.92
CA SER A 21 17.70 -1.36 -18.62
C SER A 21 16.74 -2.41 -19.24
N TYR A 22 15.72 -2.00 -20.00
CA TYR A 22 14.51 -2.80 -20.26
C TYR A 22 14.26 -3.20 -21.72
N SER A 23 15.29 -3.56 -22.50
CA SER A 23 15.10 -4.03 -23.88
C SER A 23 14.83 -5.54 -24.05
N ASN A 24 15.23 -6.41 -23.10
CA ASN A 24 15.24 -7.86 -23.34
C ASN A 24 14.57 -8.78 -22.29
N GLN A 25 13.92 -8.25 -21.24
CA GLN A 25 13.25 -9.07 -20.22
C GLN A 25 11.75 -8.71 -20.10
N ARG A 26 10.93 -9.21 -21.04
CA ARG A 26 9.49 -8.92 -21.13
C ARG A 26 8.60 -9.63 -20.10
N THR A 27 9.15 -10.37 -19.14
CA THR A 27 8.37 -11.24 -18.24
C THR A 27 8.26 -10.75 -16.80
N TRP A 28 8.97 -9.69 -16.37
CA TRP A 28 9.01 -9.28 -14.97
C TRP A 28 8.81 -7.79 -14.72
N SER A 29 8.04 -7.49 -13.66
CA SER A 29 7.82 -6.18 -13.06
C SER A 29 8.10 -6.29 -11.56
N PHE A 30 8.81 -5.33 -10.98
CA PHE A 30 8.99 -5.16 -9.53
C PHE A 30 7.69 -4.75 -8.84
N HIS A 31 6.78 -4.13 -9.59
CA HIS A 31 5.58 -3.53 -9.02
C HIS A 31 4.72 -4.53 -8.24
N PRO A 32 4.47 -5.77 -8.72
CA PRO A 32 3.79 -6.80 -7.93
C PRO A 32 4.52 -7.20 -6.64
N SER A 33 5.82 -7.50 -6.71
CA SER A 33 6.59 -8.06 -5.59
C SER A 33 6.94 -7.02 -4.51
N ALA A 34 7.01 -5.74 -4.88
CA ALA A 34 7.28 -4.63 -3.96
C ALA A 34 6.02 -3.96 -3.41
N HIS A 35 4.83 -4.26 -3.93
CA HIS A 35 3.60 -3.52 -3.61
C HIS A 35 3.24 -3.59 -2.13
N HIS A 36 3.20 -4.77 -1.53
CA HIS A 36 2.87 -4.88 -0.11
C HIS A 36 3.98 -4.27 0.75
N VAL A 37 5.25 -4.45 0.38
CA VAL A 37 6.39 -3.90 1.12
C VAL A 37 6.31 -2.38 1.22
N ARG A 38 6.15 -1.67 0.10
CA ARG A 38 6.07 -0.19 0.10
C ARG A 38 4.81 0.32 0.84
N GLN A 39 3.69 -0.41 0.76
CA GLN A 39 2.45 -0.04 1.43
C GLN A 39 2.53 -0.27 2.94
N LEU A 40 3.17 -1.35 3.40
CA LEU A 40 3.44 -1.60 4.80
C LEU A 40 4.40 -0.57 5.38
N LEU A 41 5.47 -0.24 4.66
CA LEU A 41 6.42 0.78 5.08
C LEU A 41 5.73 2.13 5.25
N LEU A 42 4.94 2.55 4.26
CA LEU A 42 4.13 3.78 4.33
C LEU A 42 3.10 3.73 5.47
N HIS A 43 2.50 2.58 5.75
CA HIS A 43 1.53 2.42 6.84
C HIS A 43 2.17 2.64 8.22
N PHE A 44 3.39 2.17 8.43
CA PHE A 44 4.07 2.27 9.72
C PHE A 44 4.84 3.58 9.91
N LEU A 45 5.03 4.39 8.85
CA LEU A 45 5.50 5.76 9.02
C LEU A 45 4.45 6.62 9.77
N PRO A 46 4.89 7.64 10.52
CA PRO A 46 3.96 8.60 11.12
C PRO A 46 3.01 9.21 10.09
N PRO A 47 1.73 9.43 10.41
CA PRO A 47 0.74 9.96 9.47
C PRO A 47 1.03 11.40 9.00
N ASP A 48 1.89 12.11 9.73
CA ASP A 48 2.41 13.45 9.43
C ASP A 48 3.87 13.45 8.99
N PHE A 49 4.44 12.28 8.68
CA PHE A 49 5.82 12.14 8.22
C PHE A 49 6.08 13.00 6.98
N VAL A 50 7.10 13.85 7.07
CA VAL A 50 7.60 14.70 5.99
C VAL A 50 8.97 14.17 5.63
N LEU A 51 9.15 13.75 4.37
CA LEU A 51 10.44 13.30 3.87
C LEU A 51 11.36 14.52 3.59
N ASP A 52 11.23 15.06 2.40
CA ASP A 52 11.92 16.25 1.88
C ASP A 52 10.92 17.34 1.46
N GLY A 53 9.68 17.24 1.94
CA GLY A 53 8.56 18.07 1.53
C GLY A 53 7.80 17.55 0.30
N SER A 54 8.18 16.40 -0.27
CA SER A 54 7.41 15.73 -1.33
C SER A 54 6.30 14.83 -0.78
N ALA A 55 5.17 14.80 -1.50
CA ALA A 55 4.05 13.89 -1.22
C ALA A 55 4.20 12.53 -1.90
N LEU A 56 5.05 12.44 -2.93
CA LEU A 56 5.34 11.23 -3.68
C LEU A 56 6.85 11.02 -3.74
N LEU A 57 7.29 9.81 -3.40
CA LEU A 57 8.64 9.32 -3.65
C LEU A 57 8.60 8.24 -4.73
N SER A 58 9.35 8.41 -5.82
CA SER A 58 9.60 7.38 -6.83
C SER A 58 11.01 6.84 -6.65
N VAL A 59 11.12 5.58 -6.25
CA VAL A 59 12.39 4.83 -6.20
C VAL A 59 12.54 4.08 -7.51
N ILE A 60 13.56 4.44 -8.28
CA ILE A 60 13.74 4.00 -9.67
C ILE A 60 14.96 3.09 -9.75
N PHE A 61 14.74 1.80 -10.01
CA PHE A 61 15.80 0.79 -10.07
C PHE A 61 16.35 0.64 -11.48
N GLY A 62 17.68 0.71 -11.61
CA GLY A 62 18.43 0.55 -12.86
C GLY A 62 19.18 1.82 -13.28
N GLU A 63 19.72 1.81 -14.50
CA GLU A 63 20.62 2.86 -14.99
C GLU A 63 19.91 4.22 -15.14
N LYS A 64 20.47 5.25 -14.51
CA LYS A 64 19.95 6.61 -14.58
C LYS A 64 20.28 7.23 -15.94
N PRO A 65 19.31 7.90 -16.60
CA PRO A 65 19.58 8.60 -17.86
C PRO A 65 20.71 9.63 -17.76
N ALA A 66 21.48 9.75 -18.85
CA ALA A 66 22.55 10.73 -18.93
C ALA A 66 22.02 12.16 -18.73
N GLY A 67 22.66 12.92 -17.84
CA GLY A 67 22.26 14.30 -17.52
C GLY A 67 21.20 14.43 -16.42
N GLU A 68 20.61 13.33 -15.93
CA GLU A 68 19.75 13.37 -14.75
C GLU A 68 20.56 13.25 -13.44
N ALA A 69 20.06 13.89 -12.38
CA ALA A 69 20.65 13.80 -11.03
C ALA A 69 20.17 12.53 -10.31
N GLN A 70 21.00 11.99 -9.41
CA GLN A 70 20.63 10.80 -8.61
C GLN A 70 19.30 10.98 -7.87
N CYS A 71 19.11 12.19 -7.34
CA CYS A 71 17.90 12.63 -6.69
C CYS A 71 17.46 13.93 -7.35
N SER A 72 16.18 14.01 -7.72
CA SER A 72 15.56 15.22 -8.22
C SER A 72 14.20 15.43 -7.56
N GLN A 73 13.86 16.70 -7.31
CA GLN A 73 12.57 17.07 -6.73
C GLN A 73 11.86 18.05 -7.68
N VAL A 74 10.67 17.67 -8.14
CA VAL A 74 9.87 18.45 -9.10
C VAL A 74 8.41 18.36 -8.70
N LEU A 75 7.74 19.52 -8.56
CA LEU A 75 6.29 19.63 -8.30
C LEU A 75 5.78 18.80 -7.10
N GLY A 76 6.58 18.72 -6.02
CA GLY A 76 6.22 17.97 -4.81
C GLY A 76 6.36 16.45 -4.94
N CYS A 77 7.11 16.01 -5.96
CA CYS A 77 7.51 14.62 -6.17
C CYS A 77 9.04 14.54 -6.11
N THR A 78 9.55 13.50 -5.46
CA THR A 78 10.98 13.17 -5.45
C THR A 78 11.20 11.90 -6.25
N SER A 79 12.18 11.93 -7.16
CA SER A 79 12.69 10.76 -7.87
C SER A 79 14.07 10.45 -7.36
N TYR A 80 14.33 9.17 -7.06
CA TYR A 80 15.63 8.69 -6.60
C TYR A 80 16.03 7.43 -7.38
N TYR A 81 17.16 7.49 -8.07
CA TYR A 81 17.69 6.34 -8.81
C TYR A 81 18.48 5.40 -7.88
N VAL A 82 18.38 4.10 -8.11
CA VAL A 82 19.19 3.06 -7.45
C VAL A 82 19.88 2.29 -8.56
N GLU A 83 21.11 2.70 -8.88
CA GLU A 83 21.85 2.21 -10.05
C GLU A 83 22.66 0.94 -9.75
N ASP A 84 23.03 0.74 -8.48
CA ASP A 84 23.85 -0.38 -7.97
C ASP A 84 23.03 -1.62 -7.60
N PHE A 85 21.72 -1.60 -7.86
CA PHE A 85 20.84 -2.72 -7.57
C PHE A 85 21.01 -3.86 -8.58
N ASP A 86 21.56 -4.98 -8.11
CA ASP A 86 21.70 -6.20 -8.91
C ASP A 86 20.35 -6.91 -9.07
N ILE A 87 19.66 -6.58 -10.16
CA ILE A 87 18.38 -7.18 -10.55
C ILE A 87 18.53 -8.70 -10.70
N GLY A 88 19.63 -9.19 -11.29
CA GLY A 88 19.84 -10.61 -11.52
C GLY A 88 19.92 -11.39 -10.21
N ALA A 89 20.72 -10.90 -9.26
CA ALA A 89 20.84 -11.49 -7.93
C ALA A 89 19.51 -11.41 -7.15
N TYR A 90 18.78 -10.29 -7.25
CA TYR A 90 17.47 -10.16 -6.63
C TYR A 90 16.47 -11.18 -7.19
N MET A 91 16.41 -11.35 -8.51
CA MET A 91 15.48 -12.28 -9.14
C MET A 91 15.83 -13.75 -8.88
N ALA A 92 17.10 -14.06 -8.58
CA ALA A 92 17.54 -15.39 -8.17
C ALA A 92 17.19 -15.72 -6.70
N CYS A 93 16.80 -14.74 -5.89
CA CYS A 93 16.43 -14.94 -4.50
C CYS A 93 15.04 -15.60 -4.35
N SER A 94 14.82 -16.24 -3.20
CA SER A 94 13.48 -16.66 -2.79
C SER A 94 12.54 -15.46 -2.61
N PRO A 95 11.21 -15.65 -2.68
CA PRO A 95 10.26 -14.56 -2.45
C PRO A 95 10.43 -13.86 -1.09
N SER A 96 10.88 -14.57 -0.05
CA SER A 96 11.15 -13.98 1.27
C SER A 96 12.35 -13.04 1.24
N GLU A 97 13.45 -13.49 0.63
CA GLU A 97 14.67 -12.69 0.48
C GLU A 97 14.45 -11.47 -0.43
N GLN A 98 13.61 -11.60 -1.46
CA GLN A 98 13.21 -10.47 -2.31
C GLN A 98 12.51 -9.38 -1.49
N GLN A 99 11.59 -9.75 -0.60
CA GLN A 99 10.91 -8.77 0.25
C GLN A 99 11.85 -8.06 1.21
N GLU A 100 12.77 -8.79 1.82
CA GLU A 100 13.77 -8.21 2.72
C GLU A 100 14.71 -7.27 1.96
N ARG A 101 15.21 -7.66 0.78
CA ARG A 101 16.04 -6.79 -0.07
C ARG A 101 15.29 -5.52 -0.47
N MET A 102 14.03 -5.65 -0.89
CA MET A 102 13.21 -4.49 -1.25
C MET A 102 13.00 -3.56 -0.04
N LEU A 103 12.73 -4.11 1.14
CA LEU A 103 12.59 -3.32 2.37
C LEU A 103 13.89 -2.57 2.68
N LEU A 104 15.04 -3.23 2.56
CA LEU A 104 16.36 -2.62 2.79
C LEU A 104 16.60 -1.44 1.85
N GLU A 105 16.35 -1.61 0.56
CA GLU A 105 16.54 -0.54 -0.44
C GLU A 105 15.62 0.66 -0.18
N LEU A 106 14.33 0.41 0.04
CA LEU A 106 13.37 1.47 0.34
C LEU A 106 13.72 2.19 1.64
N THR A 107 14.16 1.46 2.66
CA THR A 107 14.60 2.03 3.93
C THR A 107 15.85 2.89 3.74
N ALA A 108 16.84 2.40 2.98
CA ALA A 108 18.06 3.14 2.71
C ALA A 108 17.78 4.44 1.94
N VAL A 109 16.90 4.41 0.94
CA VAL A 109 16.49 5.62 0.21
C VAL A 109 15.76 6.60 1.11
N LEU A 110 14.80 6.13 1.93
CA LEU A 110 14.12 7.00 2.90
C LEU A 110 15.10 7.63 3.89
N LEU A 111 16.08 6.88 4.42
CA LEU A 111 17.09 7.41 5.35
C LEU A 111 18.00 8.46 4.70
N ARG A 112 18.33 8.31 3.42
CA ARG A 112 19.14 9.29 2.68
C ARG A 112 18.39 10.61 2.45
N LEU A 113 17.06 10.55 2.32
CA LEU A 113 16.21 11.69 2.00
C LEU A 113 15.57 12.34 3.23
N ALA A 114 15.39 11.57 4.31
CA ALA A 114 14.87 12.06 5.58
C ALA A 114 15.88 12.95 6.29
N ARG A 115 15.39 13.83 7.17
CA ARG A 115 16.24 14.57 8.09
C ARG A 115 16.76 13.65 9.19
N ASP A 116 17.89 13.98 9.80
CA ASP A 116 18.50 13.14 10.86
C ASP A 116 17.52 12.78 12.00
N ALA A 117 16.63 13.70 12.38
CA ALA A 117 15.63 13.48 13.41
C ALA A 117 14.57 12.42 13.03
N ASP A 118 14.35 12.21 11.73
CA ASP A 118 13.32 11.32 11.18
C ASP A 118 13.86 9.90 10.92
N ALA A 119 15.17 9.70 11.02
CA ALA A 119 15.81 8.39 10.84
C ALA A 119 15.29 7.33 11.82
N GLY A 120 14.94 7.73 13.06
CA GLY A 120 14.34 6.85 14.05
C GLY A 120 12.99 6.30 13.59
N ALA A 121 12.15 7.14 12.99
CA ALA A 121 10.83 6.76 12.49
C ALA A 121 10.93 5.79 11.31
N VAL A 122 11.85 6.04 10.36
CA VAL A 122 12.08 5.17 9.21
C VAL A 122 12.56 3.79 9.65
N ASN A 123 13.53 3.73 10.56
CA ASN A 123 14.03 2.47 11.10
C ASN A 123 12.95 1.71 11.90
N GLN A 124 12.13 2.43 12.68
CA GLN A 124 11.03 1.81 13.40
C GLN A 124 9.97 1.24 12.45
N ALA A 125 9.62 1.96 11.39
CA ALA A 125 8.69 1.47 10.38
C ALA A 125 9.21 0.18 9.74
N ALA A 126 10.48 0.13 9.34
CA ALA A 126 11.09 -1.07 8.78
C ALA A 126 11.12 -2.25 9.77
N ARG A 127 11.34 -1.99 11.07
CA ARG A 127 11.22 -3.03 12.12
C ARG A 127 9.80 -3.57 12.22
N CYS A 128 8.79 -2.71 12.26
CA CYS A 128 7.39 -3.13 12.30
C CYS A 128 6.98 -3.98 11.09
N VAL A 129 7.51 -3.70 9.89
CA VAL A 129 7.30 -4.55 8.70
C VAL A 129 7.84 -5.96 8.94
N ARG A 130 9.05 -6.09 9.49
CA ARG A 130 9.67 -7.38 9.80
C ARG A 130 8.95 -8.12 10.92
N ASP A 131 8.60 -7.43 12.00
CA ASP A 131 7.89 -7.99 13.15
C ASP A 131 6.50 -8.51 12.75
N GLY A 132 5.86 -7.86 11.77
CA GLY A 132 4.61 -8.29 11.15
C GLY A 132 4.77 -9.36 10.06
N ALA A 133 5.98 -9.89 9.85
CA ALA A 133 6.30 -10.87 8.80
C ALA A 133 5.80 -10.44 7.41
N PHE A 134 5.95 -9.15 7.08
CA PHE A 134 5.50 -8.56 5.82
C PHE A 134 3.99 -8.70 5.56
N ALA A 135 3.17 -8.84 6.60
CA ALA A 135 1.73 -8.95 6.48
C ALA A 135 1.00 -8.04 7.48
N LEU A 136 -0.13 -7.48 7.07
CA LEU A 136 -0.95 -6.67 7.96
C LEU A 136 -2.41 -6.67 7.51
N ARG A 137 -3.32 -6.74 8.48
CA ARG A 137 -4.75 -6.54 8.28
C ARG A 137 -5.15 -5.17 8.82
N ILE A 138 -5.41 -4.21 7.92
CA ILE A 138 -5.68 -2.82 8.26
C ILE A 138 -7.20 -2.58 8.28
N PRO A 139 -7.79 -2.18 9.42
CA PRO A 139 -9.23 -1.91 9.50
C PRO A 139 -9.62 -0.62 8.76
N VAL A 140 -10.65 -0.69 7.91
CA VAL A 140 -11.17 0.45 7.15
C VAL A 140 -12.49 0.93 7.75
N ARG A 141 -12.40 1.51 8.94
CA ARG A 141 -13.55 1.87 9.80
C ARG A 141 -14.63 2.71 9.10
N LYS A 142 -14.24 3.58 8.16
CA LYS A 142 -15.18 4.41 7.39
C LYS A 142 -16.20 3.59 6.60
N LEU A 143 -15.87 2.34 6.26
CA LEU A 143 -16.73 1.40 5.52
C LEU A 143 -17.51 0.44 6.42
N TRP A 144 -17.27 0.44 7.73
CA TRP A 144 -17.93 -0.47 8.66
C TRP A 144 -19.38 -0.05 8.90
N ARG A 145 -20.32 -0.98 8.85
CA ARG A 145 -21.74 -0.67 9.06
C ARG A 145 -22.45 -1.82 9.77
N SER A 146 -23.26 -1.49 10.75
CA SER A 146 -24.31 -2.39 11.26
C SER A 146 -25.54 -2.32 10.35
N SER A 147 -26.23 -3.44 10.19
CA SER A 147 -27.52 -3.49 9.50
C SER A 147 -28.55 -2.59 10.22
N PRO A 148 -29.61 -2.12 9.54
CA PRO A 148 -30.61 -1.25 10.15
C PRO A 148 -31.27 -1.83 11.43
N ASP A 149 -31.48 -3.14 11.44
CA ASP A 149 -32.01 -3.92 12.56
C ASP A 149 -30.94 -4.30 13.61
N LYS A 150 -29.66 -4.01 13.33
CA LYS A 150 -28.49 -4.33 14.15
C LYS A 150 -28.26 -5.83 14.38
N HIS A 151 -28.88 -6.69 13.57
CA HIS A 151 -28.61 -8.13 13.62
C HIS A 151 -27.23 -8.50 13.09
N TYR A 152 -26.69 -7.69 12.18
CA TYR A 152 -25.40 -7.91 11.57
C TYR A 152 -24.50 -6.69 11.63
N ARG A 153 -23.21 -6.94 11.50
CA ARG A 153 -22.19 -5.93 11.28
C ARG A 153 -21.20 -6.41 10.22
N VAL A 154 -20.92 -5.56 9.25
CA VAL A 154 -19.82 -5.79 8.30
C VAL A 154 -18.66 -4.88 8.65
N GLU A 155 -17.49 -5.49 8.82
CA GLU A 155 -16.21 -4.81 8.96
C GLU A 155 -15.36 -5.04 7.70
N VAL A 156 -14.82 -3.96 7.17
CA VAL A 156 -13.97 -4.00 5.98
C VAL A 156 -12.51 -3.87 6.38
N TYR A 157 -11.68 -4.71 5.79
CA TYR A 157 -10.25 -4.76 6.00
C TYR A 157 -9.50 -4.64 4.67
N ARG A 158 -8.38 -3.90 4.70
CA ARG A 158 -7.34 -3.92 3.66
C ARG A 158 -6.23 -4.81 4.18
N CYS A 159 -6.05 -5.97 3.55
CA CYS A 159 -5.04 -6.95 3.92
C CYS A 159 -3.85 -6.81 2.96
N LEU A 160 -2.65 -6.73 3.50
CA LEU A 160 -1.39 -6.71 2.77
C LEU A 160 -0.60 -7.96 3.15
N GLY A 161 0.12 -8.55 2.20
CA GLY A 161 0.95 -9.71 2.49
C GLY A 161 1.61 -10.34 1.26
N PRO A 162 2.66 -11.15 1.46
CA PRO A 162 3.42 -11.76 0.36
C PRO A 162 2.59 -12.65 -0.56
N ALA A 163 1.67 -13.44 0.01
CA ALA A 163 0.84 -14.37 -0.76
C ALA A 163 -0.28 -13.67 -1.54
N ILE A 164 -0.62 -12.43 -1.16
CA ILE A 164 -1.83 -11.74 -1.62
C ILE A 164 -1.55 -10.43 -2.37
N GLY A 165 -0.36 -9.84 -2.18
CA GLY A 165 -0.07 -8.45 -2.48
C GLY A 165 -0.94 -7.52 -1.64
N GLU A 166 -2.17 -7.31 -2.10
CA GLU A 166 -3.24 -6.60 -1.45
C GLU A 166 -4.57 -7.30 -1.74
N VAL A 167 -5.39 -7.49 -0.70
CA VAL A 167 -6.79 -7.90 -0.86
C VAL A 167 -7.68 -7.11 0.09
N TRP A 168 -8.85 -6.71 -0.39
CA TRP A 168 -9.89 -6.13 0.46
C TRP A 168 -10.88 -7.21 0.85
N GLN A 169 -11.27 -7.24 2.12
CA GLN A 169 -12.18 -8.25 2.66
C GLN A 169 -13.31 -7.60 3.43
N ALA A 170 -14.52 -8.15 3.30
CA ALA A 170 -15.65 -7.87 4.16
C ALA A 170 -15.83 -9.04 5.15
N HIS A 171 -15.82 -8.73 6.43
CA HIS A 171 -16.02 -9.68 7.52
C HIS A 171 -17.40 -9.43 8.11
N LEU A 172 -18.28 -10.41 8.02
CA LEU A 172 -19.64 -10.36 8.55
C LEU A 172 -19.66 -10.96 9.96
N PHE A 173 -20.29 -10.25 10.88
CA PHE A 173 -20.50 -10.65 12.26
C PHE A 173 -21.98 -10.58 12.61
N ASP A 174 -22.43 -11.46 13.49
CA ASP A 174 -23.75 -11.35 14.11
C ASP A 174 -23.79 -10.27 15.20
N LYS A 175 -24.97 -10.06 15.80
CA LYS A 175 -25.18 -9.10 16.90
C LYS A 175 -24.32 -9.36 18.15
N ALA A 176 -23.89 -10.60 18.36
CA ALA A 176 -23.04 -10.99 19.49
C ALA A 176 -21.55 -10.85 19.16
N GLY A 177 -21.20 -10.46 17.93
CA GLY A 177 -19.83 -10.35 17.46
C GLY A 177 -19.22 -11.68 17.02
N LYS A 178 -20.03 -12.74 16.85
CA LYS A 178 -19.57 -14.01 16.29
C LYS A 178 -19.28 -13.81 14.79
N PRO A 179 -18.10 -14.23 14.28
CA PRO A 179 -17.83 -14.19 12.85
C PRO A 179 -18.74 -15.19 12.12
N LEU A 180 -19.41 -14.71 11.07
CA LEU A 180 -20.30 -15.51 10.21
C LEU A 180 -19.64 -15.82 8.86
N ALA A 181 -19.05 -14.81 8.22
CA ALA A 181 -18.43 -14.97 6.90
C ALA A 181 -17.27 -14.00 6.68
N VAL A 182 -16.37 -14.39 5.78
CA VAL A 182 -15.34 -13.53 5.22
C VAL A 182 -15.44 -13.62 3.71
N ASP A 183 -15.63 -12.48 3.04
CA ASP A 183 -15.76 -12.42 1.60
C ASP A 183 -14.73 -11.46 0.98
N GLY A 184 -14.19 -11.87 -0.17
CA GLY A 184 -13.16 -11.12 -0.89
C GLY A 184 -13.77 -10.04 -1.76
N ILE A 185 -13.55 -8.77 -1.42
CA ILE A 185 -14.01 -7.62 -2.22
C ILE A 185 -13.20 -7.51 -3.53
N THR A 186 -11.94 -7.91 -3.50
CA THR A 186 -11.05 -7.88 -4.68
C THR A 186 -10.45 -9.25 -4.95
N SER A 187 -10.11 -9.52 -6.21
CA SER A 187 -9.34 -10.70 -6.59
C SER A 187 -7.95 -10.70 -5.95
N THR A 188 -7.42 -11.89 -5.71
CA THR A 188 -6.07 -12.11 -5.21
C THR A 188 -5.22 -12.80 -6.29
N PRO A 189 -3.98 -12.35 -6.55
CA PRO A 189 -3.34 -11.20 -5.92
C PRO A 189 -3.85 -9.87 -6.49
N GLY A 190 -3.89 -8.84 -5.65
CA GLY A 190 -4.19 -7.46 -6.03
C GLY A 190 -2.97 -6.56 -5.79
N TYR A 191 -2.62 -5.70 -6.74
CA TYR A 191 -1.44 -4.82 -6.62
C TYR A 191 -1.76 -3.33 -6.82
N LEU A 192 -3.05 -3.00 -6.77
CA LEU A 192 -3.54 -1.64 -6.91
C LEU A 192 -4.04 -1.16 -5.55
N ASP A 193 -3.58 0.01 -5.11
CA ASP A 193 -4.19 0.69 -3.98
C ASP A 193 -5.59 1.18 -4.37
N ARG A 194 -6.61 0.59 -3.77
CA ARG A 194 -8.03 0.91 -4.02
C ARG A 194 -8.66 1.75 -2.89
N THR A 195 -7.86 2.36 -2.02
CA THR A 195 -8.35 3.11 -0.84
C THR A 195 -9.28 4.27 -1.21
N SER A 196 -9.03 4.94 -2.33
CA SER A 196 -9.88 6.01 -2.87
C SER A 196 -11.15 5.46 -3.53
N HIS A 197 -11.03 4.31 -4.21
CA HIS A 197 -12.12 3.61 -4.87
C HIS A 197 -13.17 3.11 -3.87
N PHE A 198 -12.73 2.59 -2.71
CA PHE A 198 -13.58 2.14 -1.62
C PHE A 198 -13.73 3.22 -0.54
N SER A 199 -14.68 4.13 -0.75
CA SER A 199 -14.84 5.32 0.09
C SER A 199 -16.15 5.37 0.90
N LYS A 200 -17.22 4.71 0.44
CA LYS A 200 -18.52 4.68 1.12
C LYS A 200 -19.14 3.29 1.11
N SER A 201 -19.93 2.99 2.14
CA SER A 201 -20.75 1.79 2.22
C SER A 201 -22.14 2.09 2.79
N ARG A 202 -23.10 1.24 2.45
CA ARG A 202 -24.50 1.32 2.89
C ARG A 202 -25.12 -0.07 3.01
N TRP A 203 -26.28 -0.12 3.65
CA TRP A 203 -27.18 -1.27 3.58
C TRP A 203 -28.33 -0.96 2.63
N ASP A 204 -28.77 -1.99 1.90
CA ASP A 204 -29.95 -2.00 1.05
C ASP A 204 -30.69 -3.32 1.29
N GLY A 205 -31.67 -3.30 2.20
CA GLY A 205 -32.23 -4.51 2.79
C GLY A 205 -31.16 -5.36 3.48
N ALA A 206 -31.04 -6.63 3.07
CA ALA A 206 -30.03 -7.58 3.56
C ALA A 206 -28.66 -7.47 2.85
N LEU A 207 -28.53 -6.57 1.86
CA LEU A 207 -27.29 -6.38 1.12
C LEU A 207 -26.44 -5.27 1.75
N PHE A 208 -25.25 -5.62 2.18
CA PHE A 208 -24.19 -4.66 2.43
C PHE A 208 -23.53 -4.29 1.10
N GLN A 209 -23.43 -3.00 0.78
CA GLN A 209 -22.87 -2.50 -0.48
C GLN A 209 -21.72 -1.54 -0.22
N ILE A 210 -20.65 -1.64 -1.03
CA ILE A 210 -19.64 -0.59 -1.17
C ILE A 210 -19.90 0.16 -2.47
N VAL A 211 -19.92 1.48 -2.40
CA VAL A 211 -20.30 2.36 -3.51
C VAL A 211 -19.13 3.26 -3.87
N HIS A 212 -18.86 3.38 -5.17
CA HIS A 212 -17.87 4.31 -5.70
C HIS A 212 -18.39 5.75 -5.58
N THR A 213 -17.69 6.61 -4.84
CA THR A 213 -18.20 7.95 -4.51
C THR A 213 -18.48 8.83 -5.74
N ALA A 214 -17.61 8.83 -6.75
CA ALA A 214 -17.77 9.71 -7.91
C ALA A 214 -18.78 9.19 -8.94
N MET A 215 -18.96 7.87 -9.02
CA MET A 215 -19.84 7.23 -10.02
C MET A 215 -21.21 6.85 -9.43
N ASN A 216 -21.34 6.89 -8.09
CA ASN A 216 -22.49 6.40 -7.34
C ASN A 216 -22.90 4.95 -7.73
N SER A 217 -21.95 4.16 -8.22
CA SER A 217 -22.15 2.78 -8.64
C SER A 217 -21.75 1.81 -7.54
N VAL A 218 -22.49 0.72 -7.41
CA VAL A 218 -22.14 -0.38 -6.50
C VAL A 218 -20.93 -1.12 -7.08
N VAL A 219 -19.85 -1.21 -6.32
CA VAL A 219 -18.61 -1.89 -6.71
C VAL A 219 -18.40 -3.21 -5.98
N TYR A 220 -19.23 -3.47 -4.95
CA TYR A 220 -19.24 -4.71 -4.19
C TYR A 220 -20.56 -4.85 -3.44
N SER A 221 -21.04 -6.09 -3.28
CA SER A 221 -22.21 -6.43 -2.48
C SER A 221 -22.00 -7.74 -1.71
N LEU A 222 -22.48 -7.79 -0.48
CA LEU A 222 -22.52 -8.99 0.38
C LEU A 222 -23.94 -9.20 0.90
N ASP A 223 -24.50 -10.38 0.70
CA ASP A 223 -25.83 -10.76 1.19
C ASP A 223 -25.72 -11.44 2.55
N ALA A 224 -26.11 -10.73 3.61
CA ALA A 224 -26.02 -11.25 4.98
C ALA A 224 -26.98 -12.42 5.24
N ALA A 225 -28.13 -12.46 4.55
CA ALA A 225 -29.14 -13.51 4.75
C ALA A 225 -28.66 -14.88 4.25
N ARG A 226 -27.66 -14.91 3.37
CA ARG A 226 -27.05 -16.14 2.84
C ARG A 226 -25.97 -16.73 3.74
N CYS A 227 -25.58 -16.03 4.81
CA CYS A 227 -24.48 -16.43 5.67
C CYS A 227 -24.93 -17.01 7.03
N ASP A 228 -26.24 -17.15 7.25
CA ASP A 228 -26.85 -17.68 8.49
C ASP A 228 -27.10 -19.21 8.47
N THR A 229 -26.56 -19.94 7.48
CA THR A 229 -26.56 -21.41 7.41
C THR A 229 -25.30 -22.00 7.99
#